data_AF-A0A4W6DBE4-F1
#
_entry.id   AF-A0A4W6DBE4-F1
#
_cell.length_a   1.000
_cell.length_b   1.000
_cell.length_c   1.000
_cell.angle_alpha   90.00
_cell.angle_beta   90.00
_cell.angle_gamma   90.00
#
_symmetry.space_group_name_H-M   'P 1'
#
loop_
_entity.id
_entity.type
_entity.pdbx_description
1 polymer ?
#
loop_
_entity_poly.entity_id
_entity_poly.type
_entity_poly.pdbx_seq_one_letter_code
_entity_poly.pdbx_strand_id
1 'polypeptide(L)'
;MDLFPTVVHLSGASVPEDREIDGHDLMDLLQRRVERSNHEFLFHYCNAYLNAVRWHPPNSSSVWKAFYFTPNFYPESETACFHTHVCFCTDPSETTPLTPDAEPAFHSVLAAMAEAVERHQRSVEPVESQFSVGNMVWKPWLQPCFCVSSPFCLCLVHTSLTHMYVQIDLDTVTQSC
;
A
#
# COMPACT_ATOMS: atom_id res chain seq x y z
N MET A 1 3.62 -4.76 3.16
CA MET A 1 4.74 -3.90 3.60
C MET A 1 6.02 -4.70 3.89
N ASP A 2 5.96 -6.03 3.85
CA ASP A 2 7.02 -6.92 4.34
C ASP A 2 8.31 -7.00 3.51
N LEU A 3 8.24 -6.59 2.24
CA LEU A 3 9.44 -6.56 1.40
C LEU A 3 10.50 -5.60 1.97
N PHE A 4 10.08 -4.48 2.56
CA PHE A 4 10.99 -3.48 3.13
C PHE A 4 11.91 -4.07 4.22
N PRO A 5 11.40 -4.57 5.37
CA PRO A 5 12.25 -5.14 6.41
C PRO A 5 13.02 -6.39 5.94
N THR A 6 12.44 -7.18 5.02
CA THR A 6 13.12 -8.36 4.45
C THR A 6 14.37 -7.97 3.66
N VAL A 7 14.28 -6.95 2.80
CA VAL A 7 15.42 -6.48 2.00
C VAL A 7 16.46 -5.78 2.90
N VAL A 8 16.01 -4.99 3.88
CA VAL A 8 16.90 -4.37 4.88
C VAL A 8 17.73 -5.44 5.59
N HIS A 9 17.08 -6.50 6.09
CA HIS A 9 17.76 -7.64 6.71
C HIS A 9 18.78 -8.30 5.76
N LEU A 10 18.39 -8.59 4.51
CA LEU A 10 19.27 -9.20 3.51
C LEU A 10 20.52 -8.36 3.16
N SER A 11 20.40 -7.04 3.23
CA SER A 11 21.52 -6.11 3.02
C SER A 11 22.46 -5.95 4.22
N GLY A 12 22.12 -6.53 5.38
CA GLY A 12 22.87 -6.35 6.63
C GLY A 12 22.65 -4.99 7.30
N ALA A 13 21.66 -4.22 6.84
CA ALA A 13 21.26 -2.95 7.43
C ALA A 13 20.23 -3.16 8.55
N SER A 14 19.99 -2.12 9.35
CA SER A 14 18.96 -2.09 10.40
C SER A 14 17.75 -1.27 9.95
N VAL A 15 16.55 -1.69 10.39
CA VAL A 15 15.34 -0.88 10.20
C VAL A 15 15.40 0.38 11.08
N PRO A 16 14.69 1.47 10.71
CA PRO A 16 14.61 2.66 11.55
C PRO A 16 13.97 2.34 12.92
N GLU A 17 14.51 2.91 13.99
CA GLU A 17 13.99 2.77 15.36
C GLU A 17 13.13 3.97 15.79
N ASP A 18 13.10 5.02 14.97
CA ASP A 18 12.39 6.29 15.24
C ASP A 18 10.91 6.25 14.85
N ARG A 19 10.43 5.14 14.27
CA ARG A 19 9.06 4.98 13.78
C ARG A 19 8.62 3.52 13.80
N GLU A 20 7.32 3.31 13.89
CA GLU A 20 6.73 1.98 13.76
C GLU A 20 6.82 1.49 12.31
N ILE A 21 7.16 0.21 12.13
CA ILE A 21 7.24 -0.44 10.82
C ILE A 21 6.22 -1.57 10.79
N ASP A 22 5.15 -1.39 10.02
CA ASP A 22 4.09 -2.40 9.89
C ASP A 22 4.55 -3.69 9.19
N GLY A 23 5.63 -3.62 8.41
CA GLY A 23 6.17 -4.79 7.72
C GLY A 23 6.92 -5.72 8.69
N HIS A 24 6.89 -7.01 8.39
CA HIS A 24 7.73 -8.00 9.08
C HIS A 24 8.72 -8.65 8.13
N ASP A 25 9.90 -9.00 8.65
CA ASP A 25 10.88 -9.81 7.90
C ASP A 25 10.30 -11.20 7.62
N LEU A 26 10.32 -11.61 6.35
CA LEU A 26 9.81 -12.89 5.89
C LEU A 26 10.89 -13.95 5.73
N MET A 27 12.16 -13.67 6.01
CA MET A 27 13.24 -14.62 5.75
C MET A 27 13.03 -15.97 6.43
N ASP A 28 12.58 -16.00 7.69
CA ASP A 28 12.30 -17.25 8.39
C ASP A 28 11.12 -18.03 7.76
N LEU A 29 10.11 -17.32 7.24
CA LEU A 29 8.98 -17.93 6.54
C LEU A 29 9.42 -18.48 5.17
N LEU A 30 10.18 -17.71 4.39
CA LEU A 30 10.66 -18.08 3.06
C LEU A 30 11.63 -19.26 3.11
N GLN A 31 12.46 -19.32 4.16
CA GLN A 31 13.36 -20.44 4.42
C GLN A 31 12.67 -21.63 5.09
N ARG A 32 11.36 -21.55 5.34
CA ARG A 32 10.54 -22.58 6.01
C ARG A 32 11.05 -22.95 7.40
N ARG A 33 11.66 -21.99 8.11
CA ARG A 33 12.03 -22.14 9.53
C ARG A 33 10.81 -21.94 10.44
N VAL A 34 9.87 -21.12 9.99
CA VAL A 34 8.54 -20.97 10.57
C VAL A 34 7.48 -21.30 9.53
N GLU A 35 6.34 -21.83 9.96
CA GLU A 35 5.22 -22.15 9.07
C GLU A 35 4.28 -20.97 8.84
N ARG A 36 4.38 -19.92 9.68
CA ARG A 36 3.42 -18.84 9.76
C ARG A 36 4.11 -17.49 9.86
N SER A 37 3.56 -16.47 9.20
CA SER A 37 4.03 -15.09 9.33
C SER A 37 3.70 -14.51 10.72
N ASN A 38 4.47 -13.50 11.12
CA ASN A 38 4.24 -12.76 12.37
C ASN A 38 2.97 -11.87 12.33
N HIS A 39 2.29 -11.80 11.18
CA HIS A 39 1.06 -11.04 11.01
C HIS A 39 -0.13 -11.74 11.65
N GLU A 40 -0.45 -11.33 12.88
CA GLU A 40 -1.73 -11.68 13.52
C GLU A 40 -2.86 -10.77 13.02
N PHE A 41 -2.63 -9.46 12.92
CA PHE A 41 -3.60 -8.49 12.41
C PHE A 41 -3.09 -7.83 11.14
N LEU A 42 -3.99 -7.63 10.17
CA LEU A 42 -3.75 -6.82 8.99
C LEU A 42 -4.88 -5.80 8.84
N PHE A 43 -4.51 -4.55 8.62
CA PHE A 43 -5.45 -3.44 8.47
C PHE A 43 -5.59 -3.09 6.99
N HIS A 44 -6.82 -3.13 6.50
CA HIS A 44 -7.15 -2.82 5.12
C HIS A 44 -7.67 -1.39 5.07
N TYR A 45 -6.79 -0.48 4.68
CA TYR A 45 -7.18 0.89 4.40
C TYR A 45 -7.76 1.00 3.00
N CYS A 46 -8.75 1.87 2.90
CA CYS A 46 -9.15 2.44 1.65
C CYS A 46 -8.99 3.96 1.70
N ASN A 47 -7.94 4.45 1.04
CA ASN A 47 -7.48 5.82 1.15
C ASN A 47 -7.22 6.15 2.64
N ALA A 48 -7.79 7.23 3.17
CA ALA A 48 -7.65 7.58 4.58
C ALA A 48 -8.59 6.81 5.54
N TYR A 49 -9.48 5.97 5.01
CA TYR A 49 -10.51 5.29 5.80
C TYR A 49 -10.13 3.83 6.06
N LEU A 50 -10.16 3.40 7.32
CA LEU A 50 -9.99 1.99 7.66
C LEU A 50 -11.24 1.20 7.20
N ASN A 51 -11.09 0.37 6.17
CA ASN A 51 -12.19 -0.35 5.54
C ASN A 51 -12.48 -1.69 6.23
N ALA A 52 -11.42 -2.44 6.50
CA ALA A 52 -11.55 -3.76 7.10
C ALA A 52 -10.33 -4.08 7.96
N VAL A 53 -10.51 -5.03 8.85
CA VAL A 53 -9.44 -5.66 9.63
C VAL A 53 -9.50 -7.15 9.37
N ARG A 54 -8.34 -7.76 9.18
CA ARG A 54 -8.15 -9.20 9.10
C ARG A 54 -7.41 -9.65 10.35
N TRP A 55 -7.89 -10.72 10.96
CA TRP A 55 -7.26 -11.35 12.11
C TRP A 55 -7.01 -12.83 11.84
N HIS A 56 -5.77 -13.24 12.05
CA HIS A 56 -5.34 -14.62 12.00
C HIS A 56 -4.76 -14.96 13.40
N PRO A 57 -5.55 -15.55 14.32
CA PRO A 57 -5.14 -15.88 15.69
C PRO A 57 -4.07 -16.96 15.76
N PRO A 58 -3.03 -16.86 16.61
CA PRO A 58 -1.84 -17.71 16.59
C PRO A 58 -2.12 -19.22 16.73
N ASN A 59 -3.15 -19.59 17.50
CA ASN A 59 -3.50 -20.98 17.80
C ASN A 59 -4.63 -21.55 16.93
N SER A 60 -4.95 -20.90 15.81
CA SER A 60 -5.98 -21.38 14.88
C SER A 60 -5.57 -21.11 13.44
N SER A 61 -6.08 -21.96 12.53
CA SER A 61 -5.98 -21.80 11.08
C SER A 61 -7.08 -20.92 10.50
N SER A 62 -8.07 -20.54 11.31
CA SER A 62 -9.17 -19.68 10.87
C SER A 62 -8.66 -18.26 10.63
N VAL A 63 -9.12 -17.66 9.54
CA VAL A 63 -8.87 -16.26 9.21
C VAL A 63 -10.18 -15.51 9.30
N TRP A 64 -10.22 -14.50 10.16
CA TRP A 64 -11.36 -13.64 10.36
C TRP A 64 -11.15 -12.34 9.61
N LYS A 65 -12.21 -11.80 9.00
CA LYS A 65 -12.19 -10.49 8.36
C LYS A 65 -13.49 -9.77 8.69
N ALA A 66 -13.37 -8.54 9.14
CA ALA A 66 -14.49 -7.70 9.52
C ALA A 66 -14.43 -6.41 8.70
N PHE A 67 -15.55 -6.06 8.08
CA PHE A 67 -15.69 -4.86 7.26
C PHE A 67 -16.45 -3.80 8.04
N TYR A 68 -15.90 -2.59 8.07
CA TYR A 68 -16.59 -1.41 8.56
C TYR A 68 -17.51 -0.82 7.50
N PHE A 69 -17.12 -0.94 6.23
CA PHE A 69 -17.94 -0.56 5.10
C PHE A 69 -17.61 -1.42 3.88
N THR A 70 -18.65 -1.77 3.11
CA THR A 70 -18.53 -2.42 1.82
C THR A 70 -19.07 -1.48 0.73
N PRO A 71 -18.37 -1.36 -0.39
CA PRO A 71 -18.88 -0.59 -1.51
C PRO A 71 -20.13 -1.15 -2.19
N ASN A 72 -20.89 -0.26 -2.82
CA ASN A 72 -22.04 -0.60 -3.65
C ASN A 72 -21.58 -0.84 -5.09
N PHE A 73 -21.74 -2.07 -5.59
CA PHE A 73 -21.35 -2.44 -6.95
C PHE A 73 -22.18 -1.70 -8.01
N TYR A 74 -21.53 -1.24 -9.07
CA TYR A 74 -22.21 -0.75 -10.26
C TYR A 74 -21.41 -1.08 -11.54
N PRO A 75 -22.03 -1.79 -12.51
CA PRO A 75 -23.37 -2.39 -12.44
C PRO A 75 -23.43 -3.58 -11.46
N GLU A 76 -24.63 -3.91 -10.96
CA GLU A 76 -24.87 -4.82 -9.81
C GLU A 76 -24.31 -6.26 -9.96
N SER A 77 -23.90 -6.66 -11.16
CA SER A 77 -23.40 -8.00 -11.49
C SER A 77 -21.90 -8.06 -11.83
N GLU A 78 -21.16 -6.96 -11.66
CA GLU A 78 -19.74 -6.89 -12.03
C GLU A 78 -18.80 -6.93 -10.82
N THR A 79 -17.55 -7.34 -11.07
CA THR A 79 -16.51 -7.54 -10.06
C THR A 79 -15.65 -6.29 -9.82
N ALA A 80 -15.99 -5.18 -10.47
CA ALA A 80 -15.32 -3.90 -10.33
C ALA A 80 -16.33 -2.77 -10.56
N CYS A 81 -16.03 -1.58 -10.05
CA CYS A 81 -16.82 -0.38 -10.31
C CYS A 81 -15.99 0.56 -11.16
N PHE A 82 -16.36 0.58 -12.43
CA PHE A 82 -15.67 1.30 -13.47
C PHE A 82 -15.89 2.81 -13.42
N HIS A 83 -16.79 3.29 -12.56
CA HIS A 83 -17.17 4.71 -12.48
C HIS A 83 -16.56 5.46 -11.28
N THR A 84 -16.01 4.77 -10.27
CA THR A 84 -15.61 5.47 -9.03
C THR A 84 -14.09 5.53 -8.87
N HIS A 85 -13.57 6.75 -8.71
CA HIS A 85 -12.18 6.97 -8.31
C HIS A 85 -12.02 6.63 -6.83
N VAL A 86 -11.26 5.56 -6.55
CA VAL A 86 -10.66 5.25 -5.25
C VAL A 86 -11.71 4.97 -4.14
N CYS A 87 -11.73 3.72 -3.69
CA CYS A 87 -12.38 3.23 -2.46
C CYS A 87 -13.83 2.82 -2.42
N PHE A 88 -14.44 2.72 -3.59
CA PHE A 88 -15.82 2.29 -3.68
C PHE A 88 -15.99 1.00 -4.48
N CYS A 89 -15.03 0.04 -4.44
CA CYS A 89 -15.15 -1.26 -5.11
C CYS A 89 -14.84 -2.50 -4.26
N THR A 90 -15.68 -3.53 -4.43
CA THR A 90 -15.84 -4.68 -3.52
C THR A 90 -15.27 -5.97 -4.15
N ASP A 91 -14.80 -6.87 -3.27
CA ASP A 91 -14.09 -8.14 -3.53
C ASP A 91 -15.06 -9.34 -3.67
N PRO A 92 -15.00 -10.15 -4.75
CA PRO A 92 -16.11 -11.04 -5.15
C PRO A 92 -16.25 -12.40 -4.44
N SER A 93 -15.38 -12.84 -3.52
CA SER A 93 -15.48 -14.23 -2.98
C SER A 93 -16.05 -14.36 -1.56
N GLU A 94 -16.39 -13.25 -0.90
CA GLU A 94 -16.90 -13.24 0.48
C GLU A 94 -18.44 -13.24 0.53
N THR A 95 -19.03 -14.23 -0.15
CA THR A 95 -20.47 -14.24 -0.49
C THR A 95 -21.40 -14.62 0.65
N THR A 96 -20.86 -15.14 1.76
CA THR A 96 -21.64 -15.64 2.90
C THR A 96 -21.16 -14.99 4.20
N PRO A 97 -21.78 -13.87 4.62
CA PRO A 97 -21.42 -13.22 5.87
C PRO A 97 -21.75 -14.13 7.05
N LEU A 98 -20.85 -14.17 8.02
CA LEU A 98 -21.10 -14.85 9.29
C LEU A 98 -22.12 -14.05 10.10
N THR A 99 -23.02 -14.77 10.76
CA THR A 99 -24.03 -14.17 11.64
C THR A 99 -23.80 -14.64 13.08
N PRO A 100 -24.28 -13.88 14.10
CA PRO A 100 -24.19 -14.29 15.50
C PRO A 100 -24.80 -15.68 15.77
N ASP A 101 -25.85 -16.05 15.03
CA ASP A 101 -26.53 -17.33 15.18
C ASP A 101 -25.74 -18.50 14.55
N ALA A 102 -24.94 -18.23 13.53
CA ALA A 102 -24.17 -19.24 12.81
C ALA A 102 -22.79 -19.49 13.43
N GLU A 103 -22.23 -18.52 14.15
CA GLU A 103 -20.87 -18.59 14.70
C GLU A 103 -20.84 -18.24 16.20
N PRO A 104 -20.64 -19.21 17.11
CA PRO A 104 -20.62 -18.93 18.54
C PRO A 104 -19.49 -18.00 18.98
N ALA A 105 -18.37 -17.94 18.24
CA ALA A 105 -17.27 -17.03 18.55
C ALA A 105 -17.49 -15.59 18.06
N PHE A 106 -18.57 -15.30 17.33
CA PHE A 106 -18.80 -14.06 16.59
C PHE A 106 -18.50 -12.79 17.42
N HIS A 107 -19.09 -12.67 18.60
CA HIS A 107 -18.90 -11.49 19.46
C HIS A 107 -17.48 -11.39 20.02
N SER A 108 -16.86 -12.52 20.36
CA SER A 108 -15.49 -12.54 20.89
C SER A 108 -14.46 -12.15 19.82
N VAL A 109 -14.66 -12.60 18.59
CA VAL A 109 -13.84 -12.25 17.42
C VAL A 109 -13.95 -10.74 17.16
N LEU A 110 -15.16 -10.20 17.09
CA LEU A 110 -15.37 -8.77 16.86
C LEU A 110 -14.77 -7.92 17.98
N ALA A 111 -14.86 -8.35 19.24
CA ALA A 111 -14.25 -7.63 20.36
C ALA A 111 -12.72 -7.58 20.24
N ALA A 112 -12.07 -8.71 19.94
CA ALA A 112 -10.62 -8.76 19.75
C ALA A 112 -10.15 -7.88 18.58
N MET A 113 -10.89 -7.91 17.47
CA MET A 113 -10.60 -7.09 16.29
C MET A 113 -10.81 -5.60 16.58
N ALA A 114 -11.87 -5.22 17.31
CA ALA A 114 -12.11 -3.84 17.70
C ALA A 114 -11.01 -3.29 18.61
N GLU A 115 -10.54 -4.08 19.58
CA GLU A 115 -9.42 -3.68 20.44
C GLU A 115 -8.12 -3.48 19.64
N ALA A 116 -7.83 -4.40 18.70
CA ALA A 116 -6.66 -4.28 17.83
C ALA A 116 -6.71 -3.03 16.95
N VAL A 117 -7.89 -2.71 16.41
CA VAL A 117 -8.13 -1.50 15.62
C VAL A 117 -7.96 -0.24 16.47
N GLU A 118 -8.47 -0.23 17.69
CA GLU A 118 -8.28 0.91 18.59
C GLU A 118 -6.80 1.14 18.92
N ARG A 119 -6.05 0.06 19.20
CA ARG A 119 -4.60 0.13 19.43
C ARG A 119 -3.86 0.68 18.21
N HIS A 120 -4.18 0.19 17.02
CA HIS A 120 -3.58 0.65 15.76
C HIS A 120 -3.90 2.12 15.49
N GLN A 121 -5.16 2.54 15.59
CA GLN A 121 -5.55 3.94 15.36
C GLN A 121 -4.86 4.92 16.31
N ARG A 122 -4.50 4.48 17.53
CA ARG A 122 -3.72 5.31 18.47
C ARG A 122 -2.24 5.44 18.08
N SER A 123 -1.67 4.47 17.36
CA SER A 123 -0.27 4.55 16.90
C SER A 123 -0.10 5.29 15.57
N VAL A 124 -1.17 5.41 14.78
CA VAL A 124 -1.15 6.16 13.53
C VAL A 124 -1.11 7.67 13.81
N GLU A 125 0.06 8.27 13.59
CA GLU A 125 0.23 9.73 13.66
C GLU A 125 -0.42 10.42 12.45
N PRO A 126 -1.23 11.48 12.66
CA PRO A 126 -1.82 12.22 11.55
C PRO A 126 -0.75 13.02 10.79
N VAL A 127 -0.65 12.76 9.49
CA VAL A 127 0.28 13.46 8.58
C VAL A 127 -0.47 14.29 7.54
N GLU A 128 0.22 15.26 6.95
CA GLU A 128 -0.36 16.07 5.88
C GLU A 128 -0.75 15.22 4.67
N SER A 129 -1.97 15.42 4.17
CA SER A 129 -2.46 14.69 3.01
C SER A 129 -1.68 15.04 1.74
N GLN A 130 -0.87 14.09 1.27
CA GLN A 130 -0.18 14.18 -0.02
C GLN A 130 -1.16 14.11 -1.20
N PHE A 131 -2.40 13.67 -0.96
CA PHE A 131 -3.51 13.66 -1.91
C PHE A 131 -4.51 14.78 -1.61
N SER A 132 -4.07 15.91 -1.05
CA SER A 132 -4.89 17.11 -0.97
C SER A 132 -5.15 17.69 -2.37
N VAL A 133 -6.23 18.46 -2.53
CA VAL A 133 -6.55 19.14 -3.80
C VAL A 133 -5.35 19.97 -4.27
N GLY A 134 -4.71 20.72 -3.38
CA GLY A 134 -3.53 21.53 -3.71
C GLY A 134 -2.29 20.72 -4.14
N ASN A 135 -2.19 19.45 -3.72
CA ASN A 135 -1.11 18.55 -4.10
C ASN A 135 -1.41 17.78 -5.39
N MET A 136 -2.69 17.52 -5.71
CA MET A 136 -3.11 16.80 -6.92
C MET A 136 -3.32 17.69 -8.14
N VAL A 137 -3.63 18.99 -7.95
CA VAL A 137 -3.79 19.92 -9.08
C VAL A 137 -2.50 19.98 -9.89
N TRP A 138 -2.62 19.86 -11.21
CA TRP A 138 -1.47 19.94 -12.12
C TRP A 138 -0.76 21.29 -11.96
N LYS A 139 0.55 21.22 -11.71
CA LYS A 139 1.42 22.39 -11.52
C LYS A 139 2.31 22.54 -12.75
N PRO A 140 1.98 23.43 -13.71
CA PRO A 140 2.75 23.62 -14.94
C PRO A 140 4.24 23.90 -14.67
N TRP A 141 4.54 24.62 -13.60
CA TRP A 141 5.90 25.01 -13.19
C TRP A 141 6.72 23.87 -12.55
N LEU A 142 6.11 22.71 -12.26
CA LEU A 142 6.82 21.53 -11.74
C LEU A 142 7.13 20.49 -12.83
N GLN A 143 6.81 20.77 -14.09
CA GLN A 143 7.06 19.83 -15.17
C GLN A 143 8.53 19.90 -15.63
N PRO A 144 9.26 18.78 -15.70
CA PRO A 144 10.62 18.78 -16.23
C PRO A 144 10.57 18.95 -17.76
N CYS A 145 10.70 20.19 -18.25
CA CYS A 145 10.76 20.50 -19.68
C CYS A 145 12.11 21.12 -20.06
N PHE A 146 12.71 20.59 -21.13
CA PHE A 146 14.08 20.88 -21.56
C PHE A 146 14.28 22.30 -22.14
N CYS A 147 13.22 23.01 -22.53
CA CYS A 147 13.28 24.39 -23.01
C CYS A 147 12.11 25.22 -22.44
N VAL A 148 12.42 26.22 -21.60
CA VAL A 148 11.43 27.07 -20.91
C VAL A 148 10.65 28.00 -21.88
N SER A 149 11.15 28.19 -23.10
CA SER A 149 10.61 29.14 -24.09
C SER A 149 9.64 28.51 -25.11
N SER A 150 9.47 27.19 -25.15
CA SER A 150 8.57 26.51 -26.10
C SER A 150 7.30 26.01 -25.40
N PRO A 151 6.10 26.21 -25.98
CA PRO A 151 4.86 25.65 -25.44
C PRO A 151 4.79 24.11 -25.57
N PHE A 152 5.74 23.49 -26.26
CA PHE A 152 5.83 22.06 -26.45
C PHE A 152 7.10 21.51 -25.79
N CYS A 153 6.93 20.59 -24.84
CA CYS A 153 8.03 19.83 -24.25
C CYS A 153 8.43 18.71 -25.23
N LEU A 154 9.39 19.02 -26.10
CA LEU A 154 9.97 18.07 -27.06
C LEU A 154 11.28 17.52 -26.47
N CYS A 155 11.34 16.20 -26.26
CA CYS A 155 12.60 15.51 -25.99
C CYS A 155 13.19 15.02 -27.31
N LEU A 156 14.37 15.54 -27.68
CA LEU A 156 15.19 14.92 -28.71
C LEU A 156 16.10 13.91 -28.02
N VAL A 157 15.97 12.63 -28.39
CA VAL A 157 16.86 11.57 -27.91
C VAL A 157 18.26 11.86 -28.45
N HIS A 158 19.24 11.99 -27.56
CA HIS A 158 20.63 12.03 -27.97
C HIS A 158 21.06 10.61 -28.39
N THR A 159 20.84 10.24 -29.66
CA THR A 159 21.37 8.99 -30.19
C THR A 159 22.87 9.14 -30.45
N SER A 160 23.69 8.97 -29.41
CA SER A 160 25.10 8.65 -29.63
C SER A 160 25.17 7.19 -30.05
N LEU A 161 25.05 6.94 -31.35
CA LEU A 161 25.55 5.71 -31.94
C LEU A 161 27.08 5.85 -32.00
N THR A 162 27.78 5.54 -30.90
CA THR A 162 29.13 4.95 -30.96
C THR A 162 29.61 4.48 -29.58
N HIS A 163 29.78 3.16 -29.50
CA HIS A 163 30.63 2.41 -28.59
C HIS A 163 30.26 2.28 -27.10
N MET A 164 29.98 1.02 -26.78
CA MET A 164 29.87 0.39 -25.47
C MET A 164 31.12 0.63 -24.60
N TYR A 165 31.12 1.73 -23.84
CA TYR A 165 31.84 1.87 -22.57
C TYR A 165 30.99 2.74 -21.65
N VAL A 166 30.74 2.27 -20.43
CA VAL A 166 30.07 3.04 -19.38
C VAL A 166 31.04 4.13 -18.94
N GLN A 167 30.93 5.31 -19.53
CA GLN A 167 31.54 6.51 -19.00
C GLN A 167 30.43 7.35 -18.37
N ILE A 168 30.49 7.48 -17.04
CA ILE A 168 29.69 8.46 -16.31
C ILE A 168 30.37 9.80 -16.55
N ASP A 169 29.95 10.54 -17.58
CA ASP A 169 30.35 11.94 -17.72
C ASP A 169 29.61 12.76 -16.66
N LEU A 170 30.39 13.31 -15.72
CA LEU A 170 29.97 14.23 -14.66
C LEU A 170 29.97 15.70 -15.14
N ASP A 171 30.13 15.94 -16.44
CA ASP A 171 30.27 17.28 -16.98
C ASP A 171 28.95 17.78 -17.58
N THR A 172 28.37 18.76 -16.87
CA THR A 172 27.57 19.87 -17.39
C THR A 172 26.84 19.61 -18.71
N VAL A 173 25.54 19.30 -18.60
CA VAL A 173 24.58 19.50 -19.68
C VAL A 173 24.44 21.02 -19.92
N THR A 174 25.39 21.63 -20.61
CA THR A 174 25.12 22.85 -21.35
C THR A 174 24.43 22.43 -22.65
N GLN A 175 23.11 22.31 -22.60
CA GLN A 175 22.29 22.14 -23.79
C GLN A 175 21.56 23.44 -24.09
N SER A 176 21.90 24.00 -25.26
CA SER A 176 21.28 25.17 -25.85
C SER A 176 19.79 24.94 -26.09
N CYS A 177 18.96 25.90 -25.69
CA CYS A 177 17.63 26.09 -26.26
C CYS A 177 17.71 26.53 -27.73
#